data_AF-A0AAV9JAJ4-F1
#
_entry.id   AF-A0AAV9JAJ4-F1
#
_cell.length_a   1.000
_cell.length_b   1.000
_cell.length_c   1.000
_cell.angle_alpha   90.00
_cell.angle_beta   90.00
_cell.angle_gamma   90.00
#
_symmetry.space_group_name_H-M   'P 1'
#
loop_
_entity.id
_entity.type
_entity.pdbx_description
1 polymer ?
#
loop_
_entity_poly.entity_id
_entity_poly.type
_entity_poly.pdbx_seq_one_letter_code
_entity_poly.pdbx_strand_id
1 'polypeptide(L)'
;MLHSILLAPALAVVLASISCLVSADDSNVTVEPAQLFPQYNSQRVKIHYGPFTAASTDVNNGMADFEQEDVQMPCTNCIITWMQAGLEYPNGTVANANTNLWLHHTVFANMNRTSTVCPGPDNPDTFFASGNERTPIDICANGTEQAGYYLASTDTLGMELELMNMSPTPQSGVLTMTYEYIPDPPSSFSHVKLLWLDIGGCNGSSDQPVKSATQAFQYTSSAWVSDISGKVTFVGGHLHDGGTHLEVQRNGTEECDCVATYGANSAYIGGGMSMSASMAMGSSSMSMSMSMTTSSSMDMASMSMPGSTSSMAMPTSSASSGLNDNVHISNISICSNPKNNLVSPGDVWTITAYYDPSQHDLMLDTNGTAAPIMGIALVYVADLNVTGTSSGSGAASPVATSTSGVGAGAVLEMGSFGIMCLGFGWIIVMGTVF
;
A
#
# COMPACT_ATOMS: atom_id res chain seq x y z
N MET A 1 -65.09 -39.63 -15.64
CA MET A 1 -65.89 -38.69 -16.45
C MET A 1 -65.90 -37.34 -15.73
N LEU A 2 -65.50 -36.32 -16.48
CA LEU A 2 -65.84 -34.89 -16.40
C LEU A 2 -66.03 -34.17 -15.04
N HIS A 3 -65.17 -33.16 -14.81
CA HIS A 3 -65.44 -31.69 -14.66
C HIS A 3 -66.08 -31.26 -13.33
N SER A 4 -65.83 -30.10 -12.70
CA SER A 4 -64.88 -28.97 -12.81
C SER A 4 -65.22 -28.03 -11.62
N ILE A 5 -64.38 -27.02 -11.38
CA ILE A 5 -64.66 -25.68 -10.78
C ILE A 5 -63.91 -25.36 -9.48
N LEU A 6 -62.82 -24.61 -9.67
CA LEU A 6 -62.39 -23.36 -9.02
C LEU A 6 -62.74 -23.09 -7.55
N LEU A 7 -61.71 -22.81 -6.75
CA LEU A 7 -61.50 -21.48 -6.15
C LEU A 7 -60.10 -21.40 -5.50
N ALA A 8 -59.32 -20.41 -5.93
CA ALA A 8 -58.06 -19.99 -5.32
C ALA A 8 -58.32 -19.09 -4.09
N PRO A 9 -57.35 -19.02 -3.17
CA PRO A 9 -56.82 -17.73 -2.73
C PRO A 9 -55.29 -17.74 -2.87
N ALA A 10 -54.70 -16.80 -3.61
CA ALA A 10 -54.31 -15.47 -3.14
C ALA A 10 -53.33 -15.49 -1.94
N LEU A 11 -52.05 -15.43 -2.29
CA LEU A 11 -51.07 -14.44 -1.82
C LEU A 11 -50.71 -14.41 -0.31
N ALA A 12 -49.55 -14.97 0.03
CA ALA A 12 -48.60 -14.36 0.95
C ALA A 12 -47.18 -14.87 0.64
N VAL A 13 -46.43 -14.05 -0.10
CA VAL A 13 -44.98 -14.20 -0.29
C VAL A 13 -44.32 -13.94 1.05
N VAL A 14 -43.71 -14.96 1.66
CA VAL A 14 -42.77 -14.78 2.77
C VAL A 14 -41.37 -14.80 2.17
N LEU A 15 -40.92 -13.62 1.72
CA LEU A 15 -39.49 -13.33 1.58
C LEU A 15 -38.93 -13.27 2.99
N ALA A 16 -38.42 -14.40 3.47
CA ALA A 16 -37.54 -14.42 4.64
C ALA A 16 -36.19 -13.84 4.21
N SER A 17 -36.11 -12.52 4.16
CA SER A 17 -34.84 -11.80 4.19
C SER A 17 -34.23 -12.05 5.57
N ILE A 18 -33.41 -13.09 5.67
CA ILE A 18 -32.52 -13.27 6.83
C ILE A 18 -31.47 -12.16 6.69
N SER A 19 -31.78 -10.97 7.20
CA SER A 19 -30.76 -10.04 7.62
C SER A 19 -30.03 -10.73 8.77
N CYS A 20 -28.86 -11.30 8.48
CA CYS A 20 -27.90 -11.60 9.51
C CYS A 20 -27.72 -10.33 10.34
N LEU A 21 -28.15 -10.41 11.61
CA LEU A 21 -27.76 -9.48 12.65
C LEU A 21 -26.24 -9.60 12.79
N VAL A 22 -25.51 -8.73 12.09
CA VAL A 22 -24.09 -8.51 12.36
C VAL A 22 -24.06 -7.81 13.72
N SER A 23 -23.50 -8.53 14.69
CA SER A 23 -23.31 -8.11 16.06
C SER A 23 -22.21 -7.05 16.13
N ALA A 24 -22.44 -6.04 16.96
CA ALA A 24 -21.51 -5.01 17.44
C ALA A 24 -20.87 -4.08 16.38
N ASP A 25 -21.27 -2.82 16.50
CA ASP A 25 -20.68 -1.60 15.97
C ASP A 25 -19.21 -1.49 16.46
N ASP A 26 -18.31 -2.23 15.82
CA ASP A 26 -16.89 -1.99 15.97
C ASP A 26 -16.57 -0.71 15.21
N SER A 27 -16.42 0.40 15.94
CA SER A 27 -16.38 1.75 15.39
C SER A 27 -15.27 1.98 14.35
N ASN A 28 -14.35 1.03 14.22
CA ASN A 28 -13.21 1.09 13.32
C ASN A 28 -13.43 0.35 12.00
N VAL A 29 -14.52 -0.41 11.83
CA VAL A 29 -14.80 -1.18 10.60
C VAL A 29 -16.04 -0.65 9.87
N THR A 30 -15.84 -0.26 8.63
CA THR A 30 -16.92 0.11 7.71
C THR A 30 -17.11 -0.97 6.67
N VAL A 31 -18.33 -1.49 6.51
CA VAL A 31 -18.65 -2.45 5.45
C VAL A 31 -18.90 -1.70 4.14
N GLU A 32 -18.29 -2.17 3.05
CA GLU A 32 -18.45 -1.66 1.69
C GLU A 32 -19.10 -2.72 0.79
N PRO A 33 -19.71 -2.34 -0.34
CA PRO A 33 -20.16 -3.29 -1.34
C PRO A 33 -18.98 -4.06 -1.94
N ALA A 34 -19.01 -5.39 -1.83
CA ALA A 34 -18.07 -6.27 -2.53
C ALA A 34 -18.24 -6.16 -4.05
N GLN A 35 -17.13 -6.23 -4.78
CA GLN A 35 -17.05 -5.99 -6.23
C GLN A 35 -16.63 -7.25 -7.00
N LEU A 36 -15.89 -8.12 -6.35
CA LEU A 36 -15.25 -9.31 -6.85
C LEU A 36 -15.95 -10.53 -6.26
N PHE A 37 -16.13 -11.57 -7.07
CA PHE A 37 -16.63 -12.88 -6.60
C PHE A 37 -17.94 -12.87 -5.77
N PRO A 38 -19.00 -12.14 -6.17
CA PRO A 38 -20.26 -12.13 -5.41
C PRO A 38 -20.90 -13.52 -5.27
N GLN A 39 -20.63 -14.43 -6.22
CA GLN A 39 -21.10 -15.82 -6.18
C GLN A 39 -20.51 -16.64 -5.02
N TYR A 40 -19.42 -16.18 -4.40
CA TYR A 40 -18.77 -16.81 -3.26
C TYR A 40 -19.01 -16.05 -1.95
N ASN A 41 -20.03 -15.18 -1.89
CA ASN A 41 -20.33 -14.37 -0.72
C ASN A 41 -19.14 -13.50 -0.27
N SER A 42 -18.40 -12.95 -1.25
CA SER A 42 -17.32 -12.00 -1.01
C SER A 42 -17.79 -10.82 -0.15
N GLN A 43 -16.90 -10.33 0.69
CA GLN A 43 -17.11 -9.22 1.61
C GLN A 43 -16.01 -8.17 1.41
N ARG A 44 -16.39 -6.91 1.56
CA ARG A 44 -15.46 -5.78 1.48
C ARG A 44 -15.60 -4.93 2.73
N VAL A 45 -14.48 -4.64 3.38
CA VAL A 45 -14.44 -3.87 4.62
C VAL A 45 -13.31 -2.86 4.56
N LYS A 46 -13.50 -1.72 5.22
CA LYS A 46 -12.48 -0.71 5.47
C LYS A 46 -12.23 -0.65 6.98
N ILE A 47 -11.00 -0.93 7.39
CA ILE A 47 -10.55 -0.92 8.79
C ILE A 47 -9.74 0.35 9.03
N HIS A 48 -9.96 0.99 10.17
CA HIS A 48 -9.27 2.19 10.62
C HIS A 48 -8.33 1.82 11.78
N TYR A 49 -7.03 2.04 11.61
CA TYR A 49 -6.01 1.85 12.63
C TYR A 49 -5.54 3.22 13.15
N GLY A 50 -5.38 3.33 14.47
CA GLY A 50 -4.95 4.56 15.14
C GLY A 50 -6.08 5.25 15.91
N PRO A 51 -6.01 6.58 16.09
CA PRO A 51 -5.11 7.52 15.43
C PRO A 51 -3.65 7.42 15.91
N PHE A 52 -2.72 7.74 15.00
CA PHE A 52 -1.27 7.85 15.22
C PHE A 52 -0.86 9.31 15.14
N THR A 53 0.01 9.78 16.04
CA THR A 53 0.41 11.19 16.07
C THR A 53 1.88 11.34 15.69
N ALA A 54 2.13 11.96 14.55
CA ALA A 54 3.46 12.35 14.10
C ALA A 54 3.85 13.71 14.71
N ALA A 55 5.09 13.81 15.18
CA ALA A 55 5.63 15.06 15.70
C ALA A 55 5.75 16.12 14.59
N SER A 56 6.02 17.37 14.95
CA SER A 56 6.30 18.43 13.97
C SER A 56 7.53 18.13 13.13
N THR A 57 7.65 18.76 11.96
CA THR A 57 8.82 18.64 11.06
C THR A 57 10.18 18.92 11.72
N ASP A 58 10.22 19.72 12.80
CA ASP A 58 11.44 19.99 13.57
C ASP A 58 11.96 18.77 14.36
N VAL A 59 11.16 17.71 14.48
CA VAL A 59 11.52 16.46 15.17
C VAL A 59 11.62 15.36 14.12
N ASN A 60 12.83 14.81 13.94
CA ASN A 60 13.10 13.74 12.98
C ASN A 60 12.60 14.03 11.55
N ASN A 61 12.69 15.30 11.11
CA ASN A 61 12.18 15.77 9.81
C ASN A 61 10.67 15.54 9.61
N GLY A 62 9.93 15.27 10.69
CA GLY A 62 8.51 14.91 10.65
C GLY A 62 8.22 13.43 10.44
N MET A 63 9.25 12.58 10.34
CA MET A 63 9.08 11.12 10.28
C MET A 63 8.67 10.57 11.63
N ALA A 64 7.66 9.70 11.63
CA ALA A 64 7.20 8.98 12.80
C ALA A 64 6.90 7.52 12.47
N ASP A 65 7.50 6.63 13.26
CA ASP A 65 7.44 5.19 13.07
C ASP A 65 6.57 4.56 14.16
N PHE A 66 5.70 3.64 13.77
CA PHE A 66 4.78 2.94 14.65
C PHE A 66 4.76 1.45 14.32
N GLU A 67 4.88 0.62 15.35
CA GLU A 67 4.72 -0.83 15.25
C GLU A 67 3.53 -1.25 16.12
N GLN A 68 2.69 -2.12 15.59
CA GLN A 68 1.61 -2.76 16.33
C GLN A 68 1.54 -4.25 16.01
N GLU A 69 1.47 -5.07 17.05
CA GLU A 69 1.15 -6.49 16.95
C GLU A 69 -0.35 -6.71 17.21
N ASP A 70 -0.83 -7.90 16.85
CA ASP A 70 -2.23 -8.32 17.04
C ASP A 70 -3.24 -7.32 16.46
N VAL A 71 -2.91 -6.71 15.31
CA VAL A 71 -3.81 -5.75 14.66
C VAL A 71 -5.07 -6.44 14.15
N GLN A 72 -6.17 -5.68 14.12
CA GLN A 72 -7.47 -6.18 13.69
C GLN A 72 -7.42 -6.76 12.28
N MET A 73 -7.76 -8.04 12.14
CA MET A 73 -7.88 -8.70 10.85
C MET A 73 -9.22 -8.40 10.18
N PRO A 74 -9.30 -8.37 8.83
CA PRO A 74 -10.58 -8.23 8.12
C PRO A 74 -11.48 -9.46 8.31
N CYS A 75 -10.90 -10.62 8.54
CA CYS A 75 -11.59 -11.89 8.68
C CYS A 75 -10.65 -12.96 9.27
N THR A 76 -11.23 -14.09 9.65
CA THR A 76 -10.53 -15.32 10.02
C THR A 76 -10.99 -16.45 9.12
N ASN A 77 -10.11 -17.37 8.74
CA ASN A 77 -10.42 -18.45 7.79
C ASN A 77 -11.02 -17.92 6.48
N CYS A 78 -10.26 -17.07 5.80
CA CYS A 78 -10.71 -16.38 4.60
C CYS A 78 -9.55 -16.24 3.60
N ILE A 79 -9.86 -15.85 2.38
CA ILE A 79 -8.86 -15.50 1.38
C ILE A 79 -9.05 -14.05 0.95
N ILE A 80 -8.02 -13.23 1.14
CA ILE A 80 -8.00 -11.84 0.70
C ILE A 80 -7.67 -11.80 -0.79
N THR A 81 -8.55 -11.23 -1.59
CA THR A 81 -8.40 -11.14 -3.05
C THR A 81 -7.95 -9.76 -3.52
N TRP A 82 -8.18 -8.73 -2.70
CA TRP A 82 -7.83 -7.34 -3.02
C TRP A 82 -7.55 -6.53 -1.75
N MET A 83 -6.58 -5.60 -1.81
CA MET A 83 -6.20 -4.72 -0.69
C MET A 83 -5.78 -3.33 -1.16
N GLN A 84 -6.03 -2.30 -0.36
CA GLN A 84 -5.47 -0.97 -0.58
C GLN A 84 -5.33 -0.18 0.73
N ALA A 85 -4.21 0.51 0.90
CA ALA A 85 -3.98 1.44 2.00
C ALA A 85 -4.48 2.84 1.67
N GLY A 86 -4.84 3.58 2.72
CA GLY A 86 -5.16 4.99 2.70
C GLY A 86 -4.79 5.63 4.03
N LEU A 87 -4.90 6.95 4.08
CA LEU A 87 -4.61 7.76 5.25
C LEU A 87 -5.62 8.88 5.33
N GLU A 88 -6.20 9.03 6.51
CA GLU A 88 -7.17 10.06 6.83
C GLU A 88 -6.75 10.81 8.09
N TYR A 89 -7.26 12.03 8.25
CA TYR A 89 -7.27 12.69 9.55
C TYR A 89 -8.39 12.10 10.42
N PRO A 90 -8.35 12.27 11.76
CA PRO A 90 -9.40 11.81 12.67
C PRO A 90 -10.82 12.34 12.36
N ASN A 91 -10.94 13.38 11.53
CA ASN A 91 -12.23 13.92 11.07
C ASN A 91 -12.77 13.23 9.79
N GLY A 92 -12.09 12.19 9.28
CA GLY A 92 -12.45 11.44 8.08
C GLY A 92 -12.05 12.10 6.75
N THR A 93 -11.34 13.22 6.78
CA THR A 93 -10.79 13.83 5.55
C THR A 93 -9.48 13.15 5.14
N VAL A 94 -9.25 12.98 3.84
CA VAL A 94 -8.02 12.36 3.32
C VAL A 94 -6.80 13.19 3.71
N ALA A 95 -5.79 12.53 4.28
CA ALA A 95 -4.47 13.09 4.52
C ALA A 95 -3.54 12.72 3.35
N ASN A 96 -2.87 13.71 2.79
CA ASN A 96 -1.86 13.54 1.74
C ASN A 96 -0.83 14.70 1.79
N ALA A 97 0.18 14.66 0.92
CA ALA A 97 1.31 15.59 0.91
C ALA A 97 0.87 17.07 0.85
N ASN A 98 -0.18 17.37 0.09
CA ASN A 98 -0.75 18.72 0.01
C ASN A 98 -1.43 19.24 1.28
N THR A 99 -1.69 18.35 2.24
CA THR A 99 -2.21 18.67 3.57
C THR A 99 -1.16 18.54 4.67
N ASN A 100 0.09 18.27 4.29
CA ASN A 100 1.26 18.12 5.16
C ASN A 100 1.34 16.84 6.02
N LEU A 101 0.41 15.89 5.88
CA LEU A 101 0.52 14.57 6.49
C LEU A 101 0.32 13.50 5.43
N TRP A 102 1.27 12.60 5.26
CA TRP A 102 1.20 11.57 4.24
C TRP A 102 1.78 10.24 4.72
N LEU A 103 1.37 9.18 4.02
CA LEU A 103 1.74 7.79 4.32
C LEU A 103 3.10 7.54 3.71
N HIS A 104 4.16 7.45 4.52
CA HIS A 104 5.49 7.14 4.02
C HIS A 104 5.56 5.66 3.66
N HIS A 105 5.34 4.79 4.65
CA HIS A 105 5.18 3.36 4.48
C HIS A 105 4.06 2.83 5.35
N THR A 106 3.44 1.74 4.90
CA THR A 106 2.83 0.75 5.79
C THR A 106 3.16 -0.62 5.27
N VAL A 107 3.45 -1.53 6.20
CA VAL A 107 3.70 -2.94 5.93
C VAL A 107 2.82 -3.77 6.85
N PHE A 108 2.16 -4.78 6.31
CA PHE A 108 1.46 -5.78 7.11
C PHE A 108 2.17 -7.13 6.96
N ALA A 109 2.34 -7.78 8.11
CA ALA A 109 2.98 -9.08 8.20
C ALA A 109 2.11 -10.07 8.95
N ASN A 110 2.14 -11.33 8.52
CA ASN A 110 1.55 -12.43 9.27
C ASN A 110 2.62 -13.00 10.22
N MET A 111 2.39 -12.80 11.52
CA MET A 111 3.38 -13.09 12.57
C MET A 111 3.50 -14.58 12.89
N ASN A 112 2.59 -15.41 12.37
CA ASN A 112 2.63 -16.87 12.54
C ASN A 112 3.25 -17.60 11.35
N ARG A 113 3.72 -16.85 10.35
CA ARG A 113 4.32 -17.37 9.12
C ARG A 113 5.67 -16.72 8.91
N THR A 114 6.45 -17.26 7.97
CA THR A 114 7.77 -16.74 7.64
C THR A 114 7.83 -16.34 6.17
N SER A 115 8.64 -15.32 5.88
CA SER A 115 8.92 -14.85 4.52
C SER A 115 9.35 -15.98 3.60
N THR A 116 8.83 -15.97 2.37
CA THR A 116 9.24 -16.93 1.34
C THR A 116 10.67 -16.67 0.84
N VAL A 117 11.07 -15.40 0.75
CA VAL A 117 12.38 -15.00 0.21
C VAL A 117 13.46 -15.10 1.28
N CYS A 118 13.12 -14.72 2.52
CA CYS A 118 14.05 -14.59 3.63
C CYS A 118 13.54 -15.36 4.87
N PRO A 119 13.44 -16.69 4.83
CA PRO A 119 12.84 -17.45 5.92
C PRO A 119 13.66 -17.35 7.21
N GLY A 120 12.97 -17.21 8.35
CA GLY A 120 13.57 -17.13 9.67
C GLY A 120 12.55 -16.77 10.75
N PRO A 121 12.86 -17.03 12.04
CA PRO A 121 12.00 -16.64 13.16
C PRO A 121 11.80 -15.13 13.24
N ASP A 122 12.75 -14.36 12.70
CA ASP A 122 12.77 -12.90 12.72
C ASP A 122 12.27 -12.25 11.42
N ASN A 123 11.73 -13.05 10.50
CA ASN A 123 11.27 -12.60 9.20
C ASN A 123 9.85 -13.11 8.97
N PRO A 124 8.83 -12.40 9.51
CA PRO A 124 7.44 -12.78 9.30
C PRO A 124 7.07 -12.70 7.82
N ASP A 125 5.94 -13.31 7.45
CA ASP A 125 5.42 -13.25 6.08
C ASP A 125 4.80 -11.86 5.84
N THR A 126 5.61 -10.91 5.38
CA THR A 126 5.12 -9.63 4.88
C THR A 126 4.27 -9.89 3.66
N PHE A 127 2.99 -9.53 3.71
CA PHE A 127 2.02 -9.90 2.66
C PHE A 127 1.37 -8.69 2.01
N PHE A 128 1.63 -7.48 2.51
CA PHE A 128 1.15 -6.23 1.95
C PHE A 128 2.11 -5.10 2.31
N ALA A 129 2.32 -4.18 1.38
CA ALA A 129 2.95 -2.90 1.65
C ALA A 129 2.38 -1.82 0.75
N SER A 130 2.48 -0.57 1.20
CA SER A 130 2.13 0.61 0.43
C SER A 130 2.85 1.83 0.98
N GLY A 131 3.25 2.75 0.11
CA GLY A 131 3.56 4.12 0.49
C GLY A 131 2.46 5.09 0.07
N ASN A 132 2.84 6.35 -0.15
CA ASN A 132 1.90 7.40 -0.51
C ASN A 132 1.23 7.17 -1.86
N GLU A 133 1.86 6.39 -2.75
CA GLU A 133 1.32 5.95 -4.04
C GLU A 133 0.01 5.14 -3.92
N ARG A 134 -0.24 4.52 -2.77
CA ARG A 134 -1.51 3.82 -2.43
C ARG A 134 -1.95 2.82 -3.50
N THR A 135 -1.00 2.11 -4.09
CA THR A 135 -1.25 1.16 -5.18
C THR A 135 -2.21 0.06 -4.72
N PRO A 136 -3.36 -0.13 -5.39
CA PRO A 136 -4.23 -1.26 -5.11
C PRO A 136 -3.53 -2.57 -5.45
N ILE A 137 -3.56 -3.52 -4.52
CA ILE A 137 -3.11 -4.88 -4.74
C ILE A 137 -4.32 -5.72 -5.17
N ASP A 138 -4.38 -6.04 -6.46
CA ASP A 138 -5.43 -6.89 -7.06
C ASP A 138 -4.89 -8.29 -7.35
N ILE A 139 -4.89 -9.15 -6.33
CA ILE A 139 -4.33 -10.50 -6.40
C ILE A 139 -5.13 -11.37 -7.38
N CYS A 140 -6.43 -11.11 -7.50
CA CYS A 140 -7.34 -11.90 -8.31
C CYS A 140 -7.50 -11.40 -9.75
N ALA A 141 -6.72 -10.39 -10.16
CA ALA A 141 -6.75 -9.79 -11.48
C ALA A 141 -8.18 -9.51 -11.96
N ASN A 142 -8.90 -8.67 -11.20
CA ASN A 142 -10.28 -8.28 -11.45
C ASN A 142 -11.24 -9.48 -11.57
N GLY A 143 -11.06 -10.46 -10.68
CA GLY A 143 -11.92 -11.64 -10.59
C GLY A 143 -11.64 -12.72 -11.64
N THR A 144 -10.60 -12.57 -12.46
CA THR A 144 -10.23 -13.57 -13.47
C THR A 144 -9.37 -14.70 -12.90
N GLU A 145 -8.71 -14.45 -11.77
CA GLU A 145 -7.87 -15.41 -11.07
C GLU A 145 -8.49 -15.83 -9.74
N GLN A 146 -8.75 -17.13 -9.59
CA GLN A 146 -9.20 -17.71 -8.31
C GLN A 146 -7.99 -17.88 -7.38
N ALA A 147 -7.44 -16.76 -6.92
CA ALA A 147 -6.30 -16.73 -6.03
C ALA A 147 -6.42 -15.60 -5.01
N GLY A 148 -5.76 -15.77 -3.87
CA GLY A 148 -5.69 -14.73 -2.84
C GLY A 148 -4.78 -15.10 -1.68
N TYR A 149 -4.56 -14.15 -0.78
CA TYR A 149 -3.78 -14.35 0.43
C TYR A 149 -4.64 -14.99 1.52
N TYR A 150 -4.33 -16.23 1.89
CA TYR A 150 -5.12 -16.98 2.87
C TYR A 150 -4.78 -16.55 4.29
N LEU A 151 -5.78 -16.21 5.10
CA LEU A 151 -5.67 -16.00 6.54
C LEU A 151 -6.33 -17.16 7.28
N ALA A 152 -5.55 -17.89 8.07
CA ALA A 152 -6.05 -18.94 8.94
C ALA A 152 -6.73 -18.34 10.18
N SER A 153 -7.52 -19.15 10.89
CA SER A 153 -8.16 -18.69 12.14
C SER A 153 -7.19 -18.53 13.32
N THR A 154 -5.96 -19.05 13.19
CA THR A 154 -4.90 -18.96 14.20
C THR A 154 -3.84 -17.92 13.87
N ASP A 155 -3.95 -17.24 12.74
CA ASP A 155 -3.00 -16.21 12.35
C ASP A 155 -3.23 -14.93 13.16
N THR A 156 -2.16 -14.16 13.31
CA THR A 156 -2.10 -12.83 13.91
C THR A 156 -1.33 -11.94 12.96
N LEU A 157 -1.74 -10.68 12.88
CA LEU A 157 -1.11 -9.71 12.01
C LEU A 157 -0.33 -8.69 12.83
N GLY A 158 0.84 -8.34 12.33
CA GLY A 158 1.60 -7.17 12.74
C GLY A 158 1.52 -6.10 11.65
N MET A 159 1.72 -4.85 12.06
CA MET A 159 1.75 -3.69 11.19
C MET A 159 2.89 -2.76 11.57
N GLU A 160 3.61 -2.31 10.56
CA GLU A 160 4.49 -1.16 10.62
C GLU A 160 3.84 -0.01 9.85
N LEU A 161 3.97 1.20 10.39
CA LEU A 161 3.44 2.43 9.81
C LEU A 161 4.46 3.53 10.00
N GLU A 162 4.83 4.16 8.90
CA GLU A 162 5.63 5.37 8.87
C GLU A 162 4.78 6.52 8.32
N LEU A 163 4.73 7.62 9.07
CA LEU A 163 4.05 8.85 8.68
C LEU A 163 5.05 9.98 8.51
N MET A 164 4.83 10.78 7.48
CA MET A 164 5.59 12.01 7.26
C MET A 164 4.73 13.23 7.52
N ASN A 165 5.15 14.05 8.49
CA ASN A 165 4.52 15.30 8.86
C ASN A 165 5.37 16.52 8.45
N MET A 166 4.92 17.21 7.42
CA MET A 166 5.55 18.42 6.87
C MET A 166 5.11 19.71 7.59
N SER A 167 4.27 19.62 8.64
CA SER A 167 3.79 20.76 9.42
C SER A 167 4.74 21.09 10.58
N PRO A 168 4.88 22.37 10.97
CA PRO A 168 5.60 22.77 12.19
C PRO A 168 4.83 22.39 13.48
N THR A 169 3.68 21.73 13.37
CA THR A 169 2.89 21.27 14.51
C THR A 169 2.61 19.78 14.40
N PRO A 170 2.49 19.06 15.53
CA PRO A 170 2.09 17.65 15.50
C PRO A 170 0.75 17.46 14.78
N GLN A 171 0.65 16.41 13.97
CA GLN A 171 -0.57 16.01 13.27
C GLN A 171 -0.89 14.55 13.57
N SER A 172 -2.18 14.22 13.63
CA SER A 172 -2.63 12.84 13.80
C SER A 172 -3.23 12.31 12.51
N GLY A 173 -2.89 11.08 12.16
CA GLY A 173 -3.45 10.32 11.04
C GLY A 173 -4.10 9.02 11.49
N VAL A 174 -5.00 8.51 10.68
CA VAL A 174 -5.67 7.22 10.81
C VAL A 174 -5.33 6.45 9.56
N LEU A 175 -4.57 5.36 9.70
CA LEU A 175 -4.33 4.46 8.58
C LEU A 175 -5.62 3.74 8.27
N THR A 176 -6.00 3.69 7.00
CA THR A 176 -7.16 2.93 6.55
C THR A 176 -6.71 1.80 5.65
N MET A 177 -7.23 0.61 5.87
CA MET A 177 -7.04 -0.51 4.95
C MET A 177 -8.38 -0.99 4.45
N THR A 178 -8.57 -0.97 3.14
CA THR A 178 -9.72 -1.61 2.50
C THR A 178 -9.31 -3.00 2.02
N TYR A 179 -10.05 -4.01 2.48
CA TYR A 179 -9.87 -5.40 2.10
C TYR A 179 -11.09 -5.89 1.35
N GLU A 180 -10.88 -6.73 0.36
CA GLU A 180 -11.93 -7.60 -0.18
C GLU A 180 -11.50 -9.05 -0.06
N TYR A 181 -12.40 -9.89 0.47
CA TYR A 181 -12.09 -11.26 0.83
C TYR A 181 -13.29 -12.19 0.67
N ILE A 182 -13.00 -13.48 0.53
CA ILE A 182 -14.01 -14.55 0.53
C ILE A 182 -13.89 -15.32 1.86
N PRO A 183 -14.92 -15.34 2.72
CA PRO A 183 -14.94 -16.18 3.91
C PRO A 183 -15.10 -17.65 3.53
N ASP A 184 -14.55 -18.55 4.35
CA ASP A 184 -14.63 -20.00 4.14
C ASP A 184 -14.27 -20.40 2.69
N PRO A 185 -13.04 -20.09 2.25
CA PRO A 185 -12.70 -20.01 0.84
C PRO A 185 -12.91 -21.36 0.13
N PRO A 186 -13.50 -21.35 -1.09
CA PRO A 186 -13.66 -22.57 -1.87
C PRO A 186 -12.31 -23.23 -2.16
N SER A 187 -12.27 -24.56 -2.19
CA SER A 187 -11.05 -25.32 -2.54
C SER A 187 -10.54 -25.08 -3.97
N SER A 188 -11.28 -24.33 -4.79
CA SER A 188 -10.86 -23.93 -6.13
C SER A 188 -9.95 -22.70 -6.12
N PHE A 189 -9.83 -21.98 -4.99
CA PHE A 189 -8.93 -20.85 -4.86
C PHE A 189 -7.52 -21.30 -4.47
N SER A 190 -6.54 -20.84 -5.24
CA SER A 190 -5.13 -20.99 -4.90
C SER A 190 -4.72 -20.00 -3.82
N HIS A 191 -4.00 -20.49 -2.81
CA HIS A 191 -3.34 -19.60 -1.85
C HIS A 191 -2.10 -19.01 -2.49
N VAL A 192 -1.91 -17.70 -2.35
CA VAL A 192 -0.69 -17.03 -2.83
C VAL A 192 0.37 -16.99 -1.74
N LYS A 193 1.62 -17.06 -2.16
CA LYS A 193 2.78 -16.63 -1.38
C LYS A 193 3.27 -15.30 -1.91
N LEU A 194 3.71 -14.40 -1.03
CA LEU A 194 4.41 -13.20 -1.46
C LEU A 194 5.91 -13.46 -1.58
N LEU A 195 6.49 -13.03 -2.70
CA LEU A 195 7.93 -12.78 -2.78
C LEU A 195 8.17 -11.30 -2.50
N TRP A 196 8.72 -11.02 -1.32
CA TRP A 196 9.23 -9.71 -0.94
C TRP A 196 10.67 -9.58 -1.45
N LEU A 197 10.85 -8.87 -2.56
CA LEU A 197 12.17 -8.64 -3.14
C LEU A 197 12.61 -7.22 -2.82
N ASP A 198 13.82 -7.09 -2.26
CA ASP A 198 14.35 -5.83 -1.74
C ASP A 198 15.73 -5.56 -2.34
N ILE A 199 16.02 -4.30 -2.72
CA ILE A 199 17.34 -3.90 -3.22
C ILE A 199 18.47 -4.10 -2.18
N GLY A 200 18.14 -4.05 -0.88
CA GLY A 200 19.03 -4.40 0.23
C GLY A 200 19.21 -5.90 0.42
N GLY A 201 18.30 -6.72 -0.11
CA GLY A 201 18.26 -8.17 0.08
C GLY A 201 17.93 -8.59 1.52
N CYS A 202 17.94 -9.89 1.80
CA CYS A 202 17.42 -10.45 3.06
C CYS A 202 18.10 -10.00 4.36
N ASN A 203 19.38 -9.62 4.31
CA ASN A 203 20.17 -9.27 5.50
C ASN A 203 20.73 -7.84 5.41
N GLY A 204 20.25 -7.06 4.44
CA GLY A 204 20.62 -5.67 4.26
C GLY A 204 19.51 -4.74 4.75
N SER A 205 19.86 -3.46 4.88
CA SER A 205 18.89 -2.39 5.06
C SER A 205 18.09 -2.19 3.78
N SER A 206 16.77 -2.09 3.85
CA SER A 206 15.96 -1.68 2.69
C SER A 206 16.27 -0.26 2.23
N ASP A 207 16.65 0.59 3.19
CA ASP A 207 17.21 1.91 2.93
C ASP A 207 18.65 1.81 2.45
N GLN A 208 18.87 2.29 1.24
CA GLN A 208 20.17 2.34 0.57
C GLN A 208 20.64 3.80 0.43
N PRO A 209 21.95 4.07 0.52
CA PRO A 209 22.45 5.43 0.38
C PRO A 209 22.26 5.95 -1.06
N VAL A 210 22.06 7.26 -1.23
CA VAL A 210 22.06 7.87 -2.57
C VAL A 210 23.47 7.81 -3.18
N LYS A 211 23.60 7.20 -4.36
CA LYS A 211 24.90 7.08 -5.07
C LYS A 211 25.33 8.37 -5.74
N SER A 212 24.38 9.18 -6.18
CA SER A 212 24.63 10.46 -6.84
C SER A 212 23.42 11.38 -6.68
N ALA A 213 23.65 12.63 -6.30
CA ALA A 213 22.61 13.66 -6.23
C ALA A 213 22.41 14.40 -7.57
N THR A 214 23.14 14.04 -8.63
CA THR A 214 23.15 14.80 -9.90
C THR A 214 23.13 13.93 -11.16
N GLN A 215 23.41 12.63 -11.04
CA GLN A 215 23.47 11.70 -12.16
C GLN A 215 22.55 10.53 -11.88
N ALA A 216 21.96 9.96 -12.93
CA ALA A 216 21.20 8.74 -12.82
C ALA A 216 22.05 7.60 -12.22
N PHE A 217 21.42 6.76 -11.40
CA PHE A 217 22.03 5.61 -10.77
C PHE A 217 21.01 4.49 -10.57
N GLN A 218 21.49 3.30 -10.21
CA GLN A 218 20.62 2.15 -9.96
C GLN A 218 21.13 1.29 -8.80
N TYR A 219 20.22 0.50 -8.23
CA TYR A 219 20.49 -0.57 -7.27
C TYR A 219 19.90 -1.87 -7.77
N THR A 220 20.71 -2.93 -7.81
CA THR A 220 20.25 -4.28 -8.15
C THR A 220 20.38 -5.17 -6.92
N SER A 221 19.31 -5.89 -6.60
CA SER A 221 19.28 -6.81 -5.46
C SER A 221 20.24 -7.98 -5.63
N SER A 222 20.52 -8.67 -4.54
CA SER A 222 21.04 -10.05 -4.65
C SER A 222 20.02 -10.93 -5.34
N ALA A 223 20.50 -11.92 -6.10
CA ALA A 223 19.64 -12.89 -6.77
C ALA A 223 19.03 -13.86 -5.76
N TRP A 224 17.72 -14.06 -5.84
CA TRP A 224 17.01 -15.11 -5.11
C TRP A 224 16.69 -16.27 -6.05
N VAL A 225 16.90 -17.50 -5.61
CA VAL A 225 16.58 -18.70 -6.38
C VAL A 225 15.30 -19.30 -5.83
N SER A 226 14.28 -19.39 -6.67
CA SER A 226 12.97 -19.91 -6.28
C SER A 226 13.05 -21.38 -5.89
N ASP A 227 12.46 -21.72 -4.75
CA ASP A 227 12.18 -23.09 -4.32
C ASP A 227 10.70 -23.44 -4.47
N ILE A 228 9.87 -22.47 -4.87
CA ILE A 228 8.44 -22.65 -5.10
C ILE A 228 8.10 -22.78 -6.60
N SER A 229 6.94 -23.39 -6.84
CA SER A 229 6.26 -23.36 -8.13
C SER A 229 4.92 -22.65 -7.98
N GLY A 230 4.44 -22.05 -9.05
CA GLY A 230 3.11 -21.43 -9.04
C GLY A 230 2.86 -20.54 -10.24
N LYS A 231 1.90 -19.64 -10.11
CA LYS A 231 1.57 -18.65 -11.11
C LYS A 231 1.58 -17.25 -10.52
N VAL A 232 2.36 -16.35 -11.11
CA VAL A 232 2.35 -14.92 -10.76
C VAL A 232 0.99 -14.33 -11.13
N THR A 233 0.28 -13.77 -10.15
CA THR A 233 -1.01 -13.10 -10.39
C THR A 233 -0.88 -11.58 -10.35
N PHE A 234 0.06 -11.07 -9.55
CA PHE A 234 0.30 -9.64 -9.39
C PHE A 234 1.78 -9.35 -9.15
N VAL A 235 2.27 -8.27 -9.78
CA VAL A 235 3.55 -7.63 -9.46
C VAL A 235 3.30 -6.15 -9.23
N GLY A 236 3.77 -5.63 -8.10
CA GLY A 236 3.80 -4.21 -7.79
C GLY A 236 5.16 -3.79 -7.26
N GLY A 237 5.44 -2.49 -7.32
CA GLY A 237 6.68 -1.90 -6.85
C GLY A 237 6.44 -0.76 -5.85
N HIS A 238 7.45 -0.51 -5.04
CA HIS A 238 7.57 0.65 -4.17
C HIS A 238 8.95 1.30 -4.37
N LEU A 239 8.98 2.63 -4.40
CA LEU A 239 10.17 3.45 -4.61
C LEU A 239 10.08 4.71 -3.74
N HIS A 240 11.22 5.21 -3.26
CA HIS A 240 11.35 6.57 -2.74
C HIS A 240 11.44 7.60 -3.89
N ASP A 241 11.17 8.88 -3.60
CA ASP A 241 11.28 9.94 -4.60
C ASP A 241 12.71 10.04 -5.20
N GLY A 242 12.76 10.47 -6.46
CA GLY A 242 13.93 10.35 -7.33
C GLY A 242 13.95 9.04 -8.12
N GLY A 243 13.16 8.04 -7.70
CA GLY A 243 12.94 6.80 -8.44
C GLY A 243 12.16 7.03 -9.73
N THR A 244 12.59 6.40 -10.81
CA THR A 244 11.92 6.45 -12.12
C THR A 244 11.10 5.20 -12.37
N HIS A 245 11.69 4.03 -12.13
CA HIS A 245 11.04 2.73 -12.29
C HIS A 245 11.78 1.63 -11.52
N LEU A 246 11.08 0.52 -11.31
CA LEU A 246 11.60 -0.69 -10.68
C LEU A 246 11.37 -1.88 -11.61
N GLU A 247 12.45 -2.46 -12.10
CA GLU A 247 12.43 -3.62 -12.98
C GLU A 247 12.49 -4.90 -12.16
N VAL A 248 11.54 -5.81 -12.37
CA VAL A 248 11.52 -7.16 -11.81
C VAL A 248 11.91 -8.13 -12.91
N GLN A 249 13.00 -8.85 -12.68
CA GLN A 249 13.53 -9.82 -13.65
C GLN A 249 13.46 -11.23 -13.11
N ARG A 250 13.24 -12.16 -14.03
CA ARG A 250 13.38 -13.59 -13.80
C ARG A 250 14.19 -14.25 -14.90
N ASN A 251 15.20 -15.02 -14.51
CA ASN A 251 16.13 -15.67 -15.42
C ASN A 251 16.77 -14.66 -16.43
N GLY A 252 17.01 -13.43 -15.98
CA GLY A 252 17.55 -12.34 -16.80
C GLY A 252 16.57 -11.77 -17.84
N THR A 253 15.28 -12.09 -17.75
CA THR A 253 14.22 -11.51 -18.58
C THR A 253 13.31 -10.66 -17.72
N GLU A 254 12.95 -9.46 -18.21
CA GLU A 254 11.97 -8.59 -17.56
C GLU A 254 10.61 -9.29 -17.45
N GLU A 255 10.10 -9.40 -16.22
CA GLU A 255 8.74 -9.87 -15.90
C GLU A 255 7.79 -8.69 -15.70
N CYS A 256 8.29 -7.59 -15.13
CA CYS A 256 7.52 -6.38 -14.92
C CYS A 256 8.43 -5.15 -14.85
N ASP A 257 7.96 -4.04 -15.39
CA ASP A 257 8.52 -2.70 -15.20
C ASP A 257 7.50 -1.82 -14.44
N CYS A 258 7.80 -1.52 -13.18
CA CYS A 258 6.96 -0.74 -12.29
C CYS A 258 7.39 0.74 -12.36
N VAL A 259 6.74 1.51 -13.24
CA VAL A 259 7.08 2.91 -13.56
C VAL A 259 6.42 3.87 -12.57
N ALA A 260 7.21 4.76 -11.97
CA ALA A 260 6.72 5.78 -11.07
C ALA A 260 6.08 6.95 -11.84
N THR A 261 4.93 7.41 -11.35
CA THR A 261 4.24 8.62 -11.82
C THR A 261 4.20 9.63 -10.69
N TYR A 262 4.62 10.87 -10.96
CA TYR A 262 4.70 11.95 -9.98
C TYR A 262 3.57 12.95 -10.16
N GLY A 263 3.06 13.49 -9.05
CA GLY A 263 2.18 14.67 -9.08
C GLY A 263 0.93 14.54 -9.97
N ALA A 264 0.38 13.33 -10.12
CA ALA A 264 -0.75 13.09 -11.03
C ALA A 264 -1.98 13.96 -10.71
N ASN A 265 -2.09 14.44 -9.47
CA ASN A 265 -3.02 15.47 -9.05
C ASN A 265 -2.46 16.26 -7.85
N SER A 266 -3.19 17.30 -7.43
CA SER A 266 -2.74 18.21 -6.37
C SER A 266 -2.54 17.55 -5.01
N ALA A 267 -3.06 16.35 -4.76
CA ALA A 267 -2.85 15.65 -3.47
C ALA A 267 -1.38 15.28 -3.23
N TYR A 268 -0.61 15.12 -4.31
CA TYR A 268 0.78 14.64 -4.31
C TYR A 268 1.81 15.75 -4.50
N ILE A 269 1.39 17.00 -4.38
CA ILE A 269 2.24 18.17 -4.50
C ILE A 269 2.28 18.83 -3.12
N GLY A 270 3.39 18.63 -2.41
CA GLY A 270 3.66 19.23 -1.11
C GLY A 270 4.04 20.71 -1.22
N GLY A 271 4.05 21.42 -0.09
CA GLY A 271 4.46 22.84 -0.06
C GLY A 271 3.36 23.84 -0.42
N GLY A 272 2.16 23.36 -0.77
CA GLY A 272 0.99 24.20 -0.84
C GLY A 272 0.70 24.78 0.54
N MET A 273 1.09 26.04 0.78
CA MET A 273 0.44 26.85 1.79
C MET A 273 -1.06 26.66 1.56
N SER A 274 -1.74 26.02 2.52
CA SER A 274 -3.18 26.01 2.59
C SER A 274 -3.60 27.46 2.42
N MET A 275 -4.08 27.81 1.23
CA MET A 275 -4.78 29.05 0.98
C MET A 275 -6.05 28.88 1.78
N SER A 276 -5.94 29.14 3.08
CA SER A 276 -7.06 29.21 4.00
C SER A 276 -8.08 30.06 3.29
N ALA A 277 -9.20 29.43 2.92
CA ALA A 277 -10.33 30.08 2.34
C ALA A 277 -10.99 30.95 3.43
N SER A 278 -10.28 31.97 3.91
CA SER A 278 -10.82 33.08 4.65
C SER A 278 -11.16 34.19 3.65
N MET A 279 -12.03 33.89 2.68
CA MET A 279 -12.94 34.91 2.16
C MET A 279 -14.02 35.11 3.22
N ALA A 280 -13.63 35.68 4.37
CA ALA A 280 -14.58 36.36 5.23
C ALA A 280 -15.11 37.54 4.40
N MET A 281 -16.36 37.42 3.94
CA MET A 281 -17.08 38.55 3.35
C MET A 281 -17.22 39.65 4.41
N GLY A 282 -16.21 40.52 4.49
CA GLY A 282 -16.33 41.83 5.10
C GLY A 282 -17.30 42.64 4.26
N SER A 283 -18.55 42.70 4.71
CA SER A 283 -19.58 43.61 4.24
C SER A 283 -19.19 45.05 4.53
N SER A 284 -18.33 45.62 3.70
CA SER A 284 -18.08 47.06 3.65
C SER A 284 -18.84 47.65 2.48
N SER A 285 -19.95 48.29 2.81
CA SER A 285 -20.76 49.13 1.94
C SER A 285 -19.89 50.16 1.20
N MET A 286 -19.72 49.98 -0.12
CA MET A 286 -19.37 51.07 -1.01
C MET A 286 -20.54 51.32 -1.97
N SER A 287 -21.19 52.45 -1.73
CA SER A 287 -22.19 53.08 -2.60
C SER A 287 -21.55 53.42 -3.95
N MET A 288 -21.89 52.70 -5.00
CA MET A 288 -21.65 53.11 -6.39
C MET A 288 -22.93 53.75 -6.94
N SER A 289 -22.85 55.05 -7.16
CA SER A 289 -23.85 55.85 -7.87
C SER A 289 -23.97 55.39 -9.33
N MET A 290 -25.19 55.12 -9.78
CA MET A 290 -25.50 54.92 -11.19
C MET A 290 -25.29 56.21 -11.98
N SER A 291 -24.58 56.13 -13.10
CA SER A 291 -24.69 57.11 -14.19
C SER A 291 -24.96 56.34 -15.47
N MET A 292 -26.18 56.51 -15.99
CA MET A 292 -26.58 56.05 -17.30
C MET A 292 -26.13 57.07 -18.36
N THR A 293 -25.44 56.59 -19.40
CA THR A 293 -25.46 57.24 -20.71
C THR A 293 -25.55 56.17 -21.79
N THR A 294 -26.72 56.15 -22.42
CA THR A 294 -27.05 55.53 -23.70
C THR A 294 -26.30 56.22 -24.85
N SER A 295 -25.78 55.46 -25.83
CA SER A 295 -26.13 55.65 -27.25
C SER A 295 -25.40 54.69 -28.22
N SER A 296 -26.23 54.09 -29.08
CA SER A 296 -26.06 53.78 -30.52
C SER A 296 -25.08 52.73 -31.07
N SER A 297 -25.72 51.76 -31.72
CA SER A 297 -25.36 50.85 -32.81
C SER A 297 -24.44 51.38 -33.93
N MET A 298 -23.64 50.49 -34.53
CA MET A 298 -23.70 50.13 -35.98
C MET A 298 -22.82 48.91 -36.33
N ASP A 299 -23.45 47.98 -37.03
CA ASP A 299 -23.07 47.13 -38.18
C ASP A 299 -21.79 46.26 -38.31
N MET A 300 -22.06 45.14 -38.99
CA MET A 300 -21.25 43.98 -39.36
C MET A 300 -20.30 44.24 -40.53
N ALA A 301 -19.10 43.63 -40.52
CA ALA A 301 -18.48 43.03 -41.71
C ALA A 301 -17.24 42.18 -41.37
N SER A 302 -17.32 40.90 -41.73
CA SER A 302 -16.27 40.02 -42.27
C SER A 302 -14.79 40.41 -42.10
N MET A 303 -14.02 39.60 -41.38
CA MET A 303 -12.62 39.32 -41.75
C MET A 303 -12.24 37.86 -41.45
N SER A 304 -11.67 37.25 -42.48
CA SER A 304 -11.03 35.94 -42.57
C SER A 304 -9.82 35.79 -41.64
N MET A 305 -9.69 34.63 -40.99
CA MET A 305 -8.47 34.21 -40.28
C MET A 305 -7.65 33.24 -41.15
N PRO A 306 -6.38 33.53 -41.47
CA PRO A 306 -5.43 32.51 -41.89
C PRO A 306 -4.78 31.85 -40.66
N GLY A 307 -4.44 30.57 -40.78
CA GLY A 307 -3.81 29.80 -39.73
C GLY A 307 -2.40 30.28 -39.38
N SER A 308 -2.07 30.19 -38.10
CA SER A 308 -0.69 30.18 -37.61
C SER A 308 -0.53 29.11 -36.54
N THR A 309 0.20 28.05 -36.89
CA THR A 309 0.84 27.13 -35.95
C THR A 309 1.95 27.89 -35.23
N SER A 310 1.72 28.25 -33.96
CA SER A 310 2.75 28.75 -33.07
C SER A 310 2.97 27.75 -31.95
N SER A 311 4.09 27.04 -32.06
CA SER A 311 4.74 26.28 -31.01
C SER A 311 4.94 27.16 -29.77
N MET A 312 4.29 26.80 -28.66
CA MET A 312 4.57 27.36 -27.35
C MET A 312 5.90 26.78 -26.87
N ALA A 313 6.95 27.58 -26.96
CA ALA A 313 8.21 27.33 -26.28
C ALA A 313 7.99 27.58 -24.78
N MET A 314 8.25 26.57 -23.96
CA MET A 314 8.30 26.67 -22.50
C MET A 314 9.42 27.65 -22.11
N PRO A 315 9.17 28.63 -21.23
CA PRO A 315 10.24 29.49 -20.73
C PRO A 315 11.15 28.67 -19.81
N THR A 316 12.45 28.74 -20.10
CA THR A 316 13.53 28.27 -19.25
C THR A 316 13.42 28.89 -17.85
N SER A 317 13.27 28.04 -16.82
CA SER A 317 13.24 28.40 -15.42
C SER A 317 14.59 28.99 -14.99
N SER A 318 14.55 30.25 -14.59
CA SER A 318 15.58 30.92 -13.81
C SER A 318 15.66 30.32 -12.42
N ALA A 319 16.88 30.00 -11.97
CA ALA A 319 17.20 29.56 -10.61
C ALA A 319 16.63 30.53 -9.56
N SER A 320 15.53 30.15 -8.91
CA SER A 320 15.07 30.71 -7.65
C SER A 320 15.19 29.63 -6.57
N SER A 321 16.13 29.84 -5.66
CA SER A 321 16.32 29.08 -4.43
C SER A 321 15.15 29.34 -3.45
N GLY A 322 14.00 28.74 -3.70
CA GLY A 322 12.82 28.89 -2.85
C GLY A 322 11.84 27.76 -3.10
N LEU A 323 11.85 26.77 -2.20
CA LEU A 323 10.85 25.72 -2.00
C LEU A 323 10.23 25.25 -3.32
N ASN A 324 10.94 24.36 -4.03
CA ASN A 324 10.32 23.56 -5.07
C ASN A 324 9.05 22.95 -4.47
N ASP A 325 7.91 23.09 -5.16
CA ASP A 325 6.73 22.31 -4.83
C ASP A 325 7.18 20.84 -4.80
N ASN A 326 7.21 20.23 -3.61
CA ASN A 326 7.75 18.87 -3.43
C ASN A 326 6.77 17.91 -4.10
N VAL A 327 7.04 17.57 -5.37
CA VAL A 327 6.22 16.63 -6.12
C VAL A 327 6.62 15.22 -5.72
N HIS A 328 5.68 14.47 -5.18
CA HIS A 328 5.91 13.11 -4.71
C HIS A 328 5.37 12.08 -5.71
N ILE A 329 5.85 10.84 -5.58
CA ILE A 329 5.26 9.69 -6.26
C ILE A 329 3.77 9.60 -5.90
N SER A 330 2.97 9.52 -6.96
CA SER A 330 1.50 9.48 -6.90
C SER A 330 0.91 8.15 -7.33
N ASN A 331 1.68 7.37 -8.09
CA ASN A 331 1.34 6.03 -8.52
C ASN A 331 2.63 5.30 -8.94
N ILE A 332 2.65 3.98 -8.80
CA ILE A 332 3.64 3.12 -9.45
C ILE A 332 2.87 2.08 -10.27
N SER A 333 3.22 1.92 -11.54
CA SER A 333 2.52 0.96 -12.40
C SER A 333 2.70 -0.47 -11.91
N ILE A 334 1.71 -1.31 -12.20
CA ILE A 334 1.68 -2.72 -11.82
C ILE A 334 1.70 -3.60 -13.06
N CYS A 335 2.05 -4.87 -12.88
CA CYS A 335 1.83 -5.89 -13.89
C CYS A 335 0.86 -6.94 -13.35
N SER A 336 -0.34 -6.97 -13.94
CA SER A 336 -1.31 -8.03 -13.72
C SER A 336 -1.11 -9.11 -14.80
N ASN A 337 -0.96 -10.37 -14.39
CA ASN A 337 -0.79 -11.52 -15.28
C ASN A 337 0.36 -11.38 -16.32
N PRO A 338 1.63 -11.38 -15.90
CA PRO A 338 2.76 -11.31 -16.82
C PRO A 338 2.72 -12.46 -17.84
N LYS A 339 3.19 -12.21 -19.07
CA LYS A 339 3.03 -13.12 -20.22
C LYS A 339 3.58 -14.53 -19.98
N ASN A 340 4.59 -14.66 -19.12
CA ASN A 340 5.18 -15.93 -18.69
C ASN A 340 4.90 -16.20 -17.20
N ASN A 341 3.67 -16.07 -16.71
CA ASN A 341 3.41 -16.12 -15.27
C ASN A 341 3.73 -17.43 -14.53
N LEU A 342 4.18 -18.52 -15.16
CA LEU A 342 4.48 -19.79 -14.45
C LEU A 342 5.86 -19.78 -13.79
N VAL A 343 5.91 -19.82 -12.47
CA VAL A 343 7.12 -19.92 -11.65
C VAL A 343 7.51 -21.38 -11.43
N SER A 344 8.79 -21.69 -11.55
CA SER A 344 9.37 -23.02 -11.29
C SER A 344 10.53 -22.95 -10.29
N PRO A 345 10.77 -24.02 -9.50
CA PRO A 345 11.98 -24.15 -8.72
C PRO A 345 13.22 -24.02 -9.61
N GLY A 346 14.20 -23.24 -9.15
CA GLY A 346 15.40 -22.89 -9.91
C GLY A 346 15.30 -21.59 -10.71
N ASP A 347 14.11 -21.00 -10.86
CA ASP A 347 13.97 -19.65 -11.41
C ASP A 347 14.75 -18.65 -10.55
N VAL A 348 15.52 -17.76 -11.19
CA VAL A 348 16.34 -16.77 -10.51
C VAL A 348 15.68 -15.40 -10.62
N TRP A 349 15.38 -14.78 -9.49
CA TRP A 349 14.74 -13.48 -9.39
C TRP A 349 15.72 -12.40 -8.94
N THR A 350 15.62 -11.23 -9.56
CA THR A 350 16.34 -10.01 -9.17
C THR A 350 15.44 -8.81 -9.39
N ILE A 351 15.65 -7.75 -8.62
CA ILE A 351 15.04 -6.44 -8.90
C ILE A 351 16.11 -5.38 -9.12
N THR A 352 15.82 -4.40 -9.98
CA THR A 352 16.67 -3.23 -10.17
C THR A 352 15.84 -1.95 -10.05
N ALA A 353 16.18 -1.12 -9.07
CA ALA A 353 15.57 0.20 -8.88
C ALA A 353 16.43 1.27 -9.56
N TYR A 354 15.80 2.10 -10.39
CA TYR A 354 16.47 3.15 -11.17
C TYR A 354 16.07 4.53 -10.69
N TYR A 355 17.07 5.40 -10.52
CA TYR A 355 16.92 6.75 -10.00
C TYR A 355 17.53 7.76 -10.97
N ASP A 356 16.87 8.90 -11.16
CA ASP A 356 17.38 10.00 -11.97
C ASP A 356 17.04 11.36 -11.33
N PRO A 357 17.97 11.93 -10.54
CA PRO A 357 17.81 13.25 -9.92
C PRO A 357 17.63 14.41 -10.91
N SER A 358 17.88 14.19 -12.21
CA SER A 358 17.61 15.20 -13.24
C SER A 358 16.16 15.19 -13.74
N GLN A 359 15.41 14.12 -13.44
CA GLN A 359 14.00 13.97 -13.79
C GLN A 359 13.08 14.20 -12.58
N HIS A 360 13.46 13.68 -11.42
CA HIS A 360 12.69 13.75 -10.19
C HIS A 360 13.61 14.13 -9.02
N ASP A 361 13.19 15.11 -8.22
CA ASP A 361 13.96 15.54 -7.05
C ASP A 361 14.07 14.38 -6.03
N LEU A 362 15.24 14.26 -5.41
CA LEU A 362 15.43 13.34 -4.29
C LEU A 362 14.81 13.93 -3.02
N MET A 363 14.30 13.08 -2.14
CA MET A 363 14.00 13.49 -0.78
C MET A 363 15.28 13.99 -0.08
N LEU A 364 15.17 15.11 0.63
CA LEU A 364 16.26 15.69 1.40
C LEU A 364 15.92 15.68 2.89
N ASP A 365 16.93 15.38 3.70
CA ASP A 365 16.90 15.59 5.14
C ASP A 365 16.94 17.09 5.49
N THR A 366 16.64 17.44 6.74
CA THR A 366 16.69 18.84 7.22
C THR A 366 18.06 19.51 7.08
N ASN A 367 19.14 18.74 7.01
CA ASN A 367 20.50 19.24 6.76
C ASN A 367 20.80 19.47 5.27
N GLY A 368 19.85 19.17 4.37
CA GLY A 368 19.98 19.26 2.92
C GLY A 368 20.71 18.08 2.24
N THR A 369 21.07 17.03 2.98
CA THR A 369 21.59 15.79 2.38
C THR A 369 20.45 14.97 1.81
N ALA A 370 20.72 14.18 0.77
CA ALA A 370 19.71 13.28 0.24
C ALA A 370 19.41 12.17 1.24
N ALA A 371 18.11 11.96 1.50
CA ALA A 371 17.62 10.86 2.31
C ALA A 371 17.93 9.52 1.64
N PRO A 372 18.04 8.41 2.40
CA PRO A 372 18.15 7.08 1.82
C PRO A 372 16.99 6.75 0.87
N ILE A 373 17.26 5.85 -0.07
CA ILE A 373 16.32 5.42 -1.11
C ILE A 373 15.99 3.93 -0.94
N MET A 374 14.79 3.53 -1.36
CA MET A 374 14.29 2.17 -1.21
C MET A 374 13.70 1.64 -2.52
N GLY A 375 13.85 0.35 -2.78
CA GLY A 375 13.24 -0.31 -3.93
C GLY A 375 12.77 -1.70 -3.56
N ILE A 376 11.45 -1.90 -3.57
CA ILE A 376 10.82 -3.16 -3.15
C ILE A 376 9.84 -3.61 -4.21
N ALA A 377 9.88 -4.90 -4.57
CA ALA A 377 8.85 -5.52 -5.39
C ALA A 377 8.06 -6.54 -4.59
N LEU A 378 6.74 -6.51 -4.79
CA LEU A 378 5.76 -7.43 -4.25
C LEU A 378 5.28 -8.35 -5.38
N VAL A 379 5.72 -9.62 -5.39
CA VAL A 379 5.31 -10.61 -6.39
C VAL A 379 4.42 -11.66 -5.74
N TYR A 380 3.14 -11.72 -6.11
CA TYR A 380 2.19 -12.70 -5.59
C TYR A 380 2.18 -13.94 -6.47
N VAL A 381 2.52 -15.10 -5.90
CA VAL A 381 2.61 -16.38 -6.61
C VAL A 381 1.56 -17.34 -6.07
N ALA A 382 0.53 -17.60 -6.88
CA ALA A 382 -0.53 -18.56 -6.60
C ALA A 382 -0.02 -20.00 -6.72
N ASP A 383 -0.18 -20.80 -5.67
CA ASP A 383 0.19 -22.21 -5.70
C ASP A 383 -0.80 -23.02 -6.56
N LEU A 384 -0.28 -23.61 -7.63
CA LEU A 384 -1.07 -24.41 -8.58
C LEU A 384 -1.33 -25.84 -8.07
N ASN A 385 -0.63 -26.28 -7.02
CA ASN A 385 -0.78 -27.62 -6.46
C ASN A 385 -1.92 -27.73 -5.42
N VAL A 386 -2.59 -26.62 -5.09
CA VAL A 386 -3.68 -26.59 -4.08
C VAL A 386 -5.01 -27.17 -4.60
N THR A 387 -5.05 -27.71 -5.82
CA THR A 387 -6.22 -28.48 -6.30
C THR A 387 -6.32 -29.85 -5.62
N GLY A 388 -6.78 -29.85 -4.37
CA GLY A 388 -7.34 -31.03 -3.71
C GLY A 388 -6.43 -31.76 -2.74
N THR A 389 -6.10 -31.14 -1.61
CA THR A 389 -5.98 -31.88 -0.36
C THR A 389 -6.29 -30.95 0.80
N SER A 390 -7.39 -31.23 1.50
CA SER A 390 -7.64 -30.73 2.85
C SER A 390 -6.45 -31.11 3.73
N SER A 391 -5.55 -30.16 3.98
CA SER A 391 -4.42 -30.33 4.89
C SER A 391 -4.94 -30.27 6.33
N GLY A 392 -5.43 -31.43 6.79
CA GLY A 392 -5.40 -31.74 8.19
C GLY A 392 -3.96 -31.61 8.70
N SER A 393 -3.82 -30.95 9.84
CA SER A 393 -2.66 -30.91 10.71
C SER A 393 -1.75 -32.14 10.57
N GLY A 394 -0.68 -32.00 9.79
CA GLY A 394 0.37 -33.00 9.63
C GLY A 394 1.43 -32.78 10.70
N ALA A 395 1.26 -33.50 11.81
CA ALA A 395 2.18 -33.57 12.93
C ALA A 395 3.62 -33.89 12.51
N ALA A 396 4.55 -33.37 13.31
CA ALA A 396 5.97 -33.67 13.29
C ALA A 396 6.27 -35.17 13.12
N SER A 397 7.21 -35.49 12.24
CA SER A 397 7.80 -36.82 12.12
C SER A 397 8.89 -37.03 13.18
N PRO A 398 9.08 -38.25 13.70
CA PRO A 398 9.76 -38.49 14.96
C PRO A 398 11.28 -38.54 14.84
N VAL A 399 11.92 -38.01 15.87
CA VAL A 399 13.34 -38.15 16.21
C VAL A 399 13.67 -39.62 16.48
N ALA A 400 14.77 -40.10 15.89
CA ALA A 400 15.44 -41.33 16.28
C ALA A 400 16.24 -41.08 17.57
N THR A 401 15.81 -41.73 18.65
CA THR A 401 16.40 -41.69 19.99
C THR A 401 17.75 -42.41 20.04
N SER A 402 18.79 -41.73 20.50
CA SER A 402 19.93 -42.36 21.17
C SER A 402 20.03 -41.81 22.60
N THR A 403 20.01 -42.73 23.55
CA THR A 403 19.91 -42.50 25.00
C THR A 403 21.28 -42.30 25.66
N SER A 404 21.42 -41.21 26.41
CA SER A 404 22.19 -41.06 27.67
C SER A 404 21.97 -39.61 28.13
N GLY A 405 21.55 -39.22 29.33
CA GLY A 405 21.50 -39.86 30.63
C GLY A 405 21.86 -38.77 31.67
N VAL A 406 20.93 -38.45 32.57
CA VAL A 406 21.08 -37.73 33.86
C VAL A 406 21.27 -36.20 33.82
N GLY A 407 20.39 -35.48 34.53
CA GLY A 407 20.65 -34.12 35.03
C GLY A 407 19.39 -33.34 35.39
N ALA A 408 19.11 -33.20 36.69
CA ALA A 408 17.91 -32.56 37.23
C ALA A 408 17.97 -31.02 37.25
N GLY A 409 16.79 -30.41 37.11
CA GLY A 409 16.41 -29.17 37.81
C GLY A 409 16.68 -27.84 37.10
N ALA A 410 15.61 -27.16 36.70
CA ALA A 410 15.33 -25.76 37.05
C ALA A 410 14.01 -25.33 36.39
N VAL A 411 13.09 -24.85 37.21
CA VAL A 411 11.96 -24.01 36.78
C VAL A 411 12.54 -22.63 36.51
N LEU A 412 12.42 -22.13 35.29
CA LEU A 412 12.80 -20.76 34.94
C LEU A 412 11.64 -20.07 34.21
N GLU A 413 11.43 -18.85 34.66
CA GLU A 413 10.39 -17.89 34.33
C GLU A 413 10.24 -17.66 32.82
N MET A 414 8.99 -17.41 32.42
CA MET A 414 8.64 -16.83 31.12
C MET A 414 9.17 -15.38 31.10
N GLY A 415 10.35 -15.21 30.52
CA GLY A 415 10.95 -13.91 30.25
C GLY A 415 10.35 -13.27 29.00
N SER A 416 10.09 -11.98 29.12
CA SER A 416 9.66 -11.00 28.11
C SER A 416 10.12 -11.32 26.68
N PHE A 417 9.18 -11.34 25.74
CA PHE A 417 9.46 -11.34 24.31
C PHE A 417 10.21 -10.06 23.94
N GLY A 418 11.34 -10.24 23.26
CA GLY A 418 12.18 -9.16 22.76
C GLY A 418 11.55 -8.53 21.53
N ILE A 419 11.43 -7.21 21.59
CA ILE A 419 11.06 -6.30 20.51
C ILE A 419 12.01 -6.54 19.32
N MET A 420 11.43 -6.79 18.16
CA MET A 420 12.14 -7.03 16.92
C MET A 420 12.09 -5.76 16.09
N CYS A 421 13.18 -5.00 16.08
CA CYS A 421 13.44 -4.03 15.04
C CYS A 421 13.54 -4.80 13.72
N LEU A 422 12.51 -4.71 12.88
CA LEU A 422 12.73 -4.75 11.44
C LEU A 422 13.82 -3.68 11.18
N GLY A 423 14.80 -3.99 10.33
CA GLY A 423 16.03 -3.21 10.17
C GLY A 423 15.88 -1.82 9.54
N PHE A 424 14.86 -1.07 9.94
CA PHE A 424 14.56 0.31 9.62
C PHE A 424 14.95 1.16 10.83
N GLY A 425 15.93 2.05 10.64
CA GLY A 425 16.32 3.05 11.65
C GLY A 425 17.23 2.58 12.79
N TRP A 426 18.50 2.99 12.74
CA TRP A 426 19.39 2.97 13.92
C TRP A 426 18.94 4.02 14.94
N ILE A 427 18.39 3.61 16.09
CA ILE A 427 18.31 4.49 17.26
C ILE A 427 19.64 4.44 18.02
N ILE A 428 20.45 5.49 17.89
CA ILE A 428 21.55 5.77 18.83
C ILE A 428 20.94 6.27 20.15
N VAL A 429 20.81 5.39 21.14
CA VAL A 429 20.50 5.79 22.52
C VAL A 429 21.78 6.33 23.16
N MET A 430 22.00 7.64 23.13
CA MET A 430 23.00 8.28 24.00
C MET A 430 22.42 8.42 25.42
N GLY A 431 22.68 7.41 26.25
CA GLY A 431 22.45 7.48 27.70
C GLY A 431 23.50 8.36 28.37
N THR A 432 23.07 9.46 28.98
CA THR A 432 23.89 10.19 29.97
C THR A 432 23.80 9.46 31.30
N VAL A 433 24.96 9.08 31.83
CA VAL A 433 25.11 8.41 33.12
C VAL A 433 25.23 9.47 34.21
N PHE A 434 24.41 9.35 35.27
CA PHE A 434 24.65 9.99 36.56
C PHE A 434 25.66 9.18 37.38
#